data_AF-A0A8J6N5U1-F1
#
_entry.id   AF-A0A8J6N5U1-F1
#
_cell.length_a   1.000
_cell.length_b   1.000
_cell.length_c   1.000
_cell.angle_alpha   90.00
_cell.angle_beta   90.00
_cell.angle_gamma   90.00
#
_symmetry.space_group_name_H-M   'P 1'
#
loop_
_entity.id
_entity.type
_entity.pdbx_description
1 polymer ?
#
loop_
_entity_poly.entity_id
_entity_poly.type
_entity_poly.pdbx_seq_one_letter_code
_entity_poly.pdbx_strand_id
1 'polypeptide(L)'
;MVSEKIRVASGVSHLDRLLGGLYIGDNVVWQDDAGSLASVFCLNFIQASQAQNKSIIYFSFDRSPKNLLEKLGRLADYKRLTIVDCFTHGKGGGSDVFLNFYEKYSVKYSCQIISLNDPRKVDSMLDAFFEIHKTMTDDVRLVFESLTGMQELWGGEEYIINFYSHSCPLLYELNTIAYWVMEKKAHTPRLRAKINQIAQVAIELSARKGKTSLTILKAEKRDLDALNKPVNYRSKDLRITFDSEKPSTGWFDLGLRLREFRIKRGLSQTELAKLTGVTPSSISQIESNLIYPSLPGLLKIAEVLGVEVGSFFQKSADMTNRVIFPYAEAVDVNFPDMPDGSIYASLLTPVDFMPKAIPYMIKIPPQKTLPSHFFIHKGEEIGYLLSGKLQLKLDKAVYTVRARDVIYLSSDIPTQWKNPGPALARLLWIKIK
;
A
#
# COMPACT_ATOMS: atom_id res chain seq x y z
N MET A 1 30.85 -4.97 -7.69
CA MET A 1 29.59 -4.22 -7.86
C MET A 1 28.63 -4.71 -6.80
N VAL A 2 28.27 -3.87 -5.83
CA VAL A 2 27.28 -4.23 -4.81
C VAL A 2 25.91 -4.11 -5.47
N SER A 3 25.25 -5.24 -5.73
CA SER A 3 23.85 -5.25 -6.15
C SER A 3 23.04 -4.44 -5.14
N GLU A 4 22.38 -3.35 -5.56
CA GLU A 4 21.44 -2.64 -4.69
C GLU A 4 20.36 -3.63 -4.26
N LYS A 5 20.25 -3.88 -2.95
CA LYS A 5 19.22 -4.78 -2.42
C LYS A 5 17.85 -4.14 -2.60
N ILE A 6 16.91 -4.87 -3.19
CA ILE A 6 15.54 -4.41 -3.43
C ILE A 6 14.80 -4.33 -2.09
N ARG A 7 14.29 -3.15 -1.74
CA ARG A 7 13.55 -2.91 -0.48
C ARG A 7 12.13 -3.45 -0.55
N VAL A 8 11.65 -4.02 0.55
CA VAL A 8 10.30 -4.57 0.73
C VAL A 8 9.64 -3.89 1.93
N ALA A 9 8.34 -3.59 1.82
CA ALA A 9 7.55 -3.03 2.91
C ALA A 9 7.08 -4.13 3.87
N SER A 10 7.22 -3.92 5.17
CA SER A 10 6.63 -4.82 6.19
C SER A 10 5.11 -4.65 6.34
N GLY A 11 4.54 -3.57 5.78
CA GLY A 11 3.17 -3.14 6.02
C GLY A 11 3.00 -2.33 7.31
N VAL A 12 4.08 -2.17 8.10
CA VAL A 12 4.07 -1.41 9.36
C VAL A 12 5.15 -0.34 9.26
N SER A 13 4.77 0.90 8.90
CA SER A 13 5.73 1.97 8.61
C SER A 13 6.70 2.27 9.75
N HIS A 14 6.26 2.15 11.00
CA HIS A 14 7.12 2.32 12.16
C HIS A 14 8.18 1.21 12.26
N LEU A 15 7.80 -0.03 11.97
CA LEU A 15 8.73 -1.15 11.91
C LEU A 15 9.76 -0.96 10.78
N ASP A 16 9.33 -0.50 9.61
CA ASP A 16 10.22 -0.21 8.49
C ASP A 16 11.25 0.88 8.86
N ARG A 17 10.88 1.86 9.68
CA ARG A 17 11.81 2.84 10.24
C ARG A 17 12.78 2.21 11.24
N LEU A 18 12.26 1.43 12.20
CA LEU A 18 13.09 0.77 13.21
C LEU A 18 14.11 -0.20 12.59
N LEU A 19 13.77 -0.87 11.50
CA LEU A 19 14.64 -1.83 10.80
C LEU A 19 15.53 -1.23 9.70
N GLY A 20 15.31 0.04 9.33
CA GLY A 20 15.88 0.58 8.10
C GLY A 20 15.35 -0.10 6.83
N GLY A 21 14.17 -0.71 6.90
CA GLY A 21 13.52 -1.48 5.84
C GLY A 21 13.84 -2.98 5.83
N LEU A 22 12.96 -3.72 5.17
CA LEU A 22 13.21 -5.11 4.77
C LEU A 22 13.74 -5.15 3.34
N TYR A 23 14.42 -6.22 2.99
CA TYR A 23 15.01 -6.41 1.67
C TYR A 23 14.75 -7.81 1.13
N ILE A 24 14.75 -7.94 -0.20
CA ILE A 24 14.85 -9.24 -0.84
C ILE A 24 16.10 -9.97 -0.34
N GLY A 25 15.93 -11.25 -0.02
CA GLY A 25 16.88 -12.12 0.65
C GLY A 25 16.77 -12.12 2.18
N ASP A 26 15.95 -11.26 2.81
CA ASP A 26 15.81 -11.30 4.26
C ASP A 26 15.03 -12.53 4.72
N ASN A 27 15.67 -13.33 5.58
CA ASN A 27 14.97 -14.23 6.49
C ASN A 27 14.66 -13.48 7.79
N VAL A 28 13.38 -13.18 8.02
CA VAL A 28 12.87 -12.41 9.16
C VAL A 28 12.24 -13.36 10.18
N VAL A 29 12.89 -13.53 11.32
CA VAL A 29 12.42 -14.42 12.39
C VAL A 29 11.67 -13.62 13.44
N TRP A 30 10.44 -14.05 13.72
CA TRP A 30 9.57 -13.52 14.76
C TRP A 30 9.54 -14.49 15.95
N GLN A 31 10.23 -14.14 17.03
CA GLN A 31 10.22 -14.88 18.29
C GLN A 31 9.09 -14.36 19.18
N ASP A 32 8.00 -15.11 19.23
CA ASP A 32 6.76 -14.75 19.92
C ASP A 32 6.70 -15.36 21.33
N ASP A 33 6.64 -14.53 22.37
CA ASP A 33 6.55 -14.99 23.75
C ASP A 33 5.15 -15.47 24.17
N ALA A 34 4.10 -15.13 23.41
CA ALA A 34 2.70 -15.44 23.73
C ALA A 34 1.98 -16.23 22.61
N GLY A 35 2.70 -16.64 21.57
CA GLY A 35 2.20 -17.46 20.44
C GLY A 35 1.12 -16.79 19.57
N SER A 36 0.86 -15.50 19.75
CA SER A 36 -0.25 -14.80 19.10
C SER A 36 0.09 -13.39 18.62
N LEU A 37 1.23 -12.83 19.04
CA LEU A 37 1.67 -11.47 18.75
C LEU A 37 2.20 -11.30 17.32
N ALA A 38 2.88 -12.30 16.77
CA ALA A 38 3.48 -12.22 15.43
C ALA A 38 2.43 -12.16 14.30
N SER A 39 1.22 -12.66 14.58
CA SER A 39 0.15 -12.79 13.61
C SER A 39 -0.20 -11.47 12.91
N VAL A 40 -0.33 -10.38 13.67
CA VAL A 40 -0.70 -9.07 13.11
C VAL A 40 0.37 -8.53 12.17
N PHE A 41 1.66 -8.80 12.43
CA PHE A 41 2.76 -8.41 11.55
C PHE A 41 2.76 -9.22 10.25
N CYS A 42 2.48 -10.53 10.33
CA CYS A 42 2.33 -11.38 9.15
C CYS A 42 1.17 -10.91 8.25
N LEU A 43 0.03 -10.56 8.85
CA LEU A 43 -1.12 -10.05 8.10
C LEU A 43 -0.85 -8.70 7.42
N ASN A 44 -0.14 -7.78 8.10
CA ASN A 44 0.30 -6.52 7.48
C ASN A 44 1.27 -6.74 6.33
N PHE A 45 2.21 -7.69 6.48
CA PHE A 45 3.15 -8.07 5.43
C PHE A 45 2.44 -8.65 4.20
N ILE A 46 1.42 -9.50 4.40
CA ILE A 46 0.57 -10.02 3.32
C ILE A 46 -0.18 -8.86 2.64
N GLN A 47 -0.81 -7.97 3.41
CA GLN A 47 -1.56 -6.83 2.86
C GLN A 47 -0.66 -5.92 2.00
N ALA A 48 0.55 -5.61 2.49
CA ALA A 48 1.52 -4.80 1.74
C ALA A 48 1.99 -5.51 0.46
N SER A 49 2.18 -6.84 0.52
CA SER A 49 2.55 -7.65 -0.63
C SER A 49 1.46 -7.70 -1.70
N GLN A 50 0.19 -7.77 -1.30
CA GLN A 50 -0.97 -7.71 -2.19
C GLN A 50 -1.09 -6.35 -2.88
N ALA A 51 -0.86 -5.26 -2.14
CA ALA A 51 -0.87 -3.90 -2.70
C ALA A 51 0.19 -3.69 -3.78
N GLN A 52 1.29 -4.45 -3.72
CA GLN A 52 2.36 -4.48 -4.73
C GLN A 52 2.15 -5.55 -5.81
N ASN A 53 1.01 -6.23 -5.79
CA ASN A 53 0.68 -7.34 -6.69
C ASN A 53 1.76 -8.44 -6.70
N LYS A 54 2.33 -8.79 -5.55
CA LYS A 54 3.37 -9.84 -5.43
C LYS A 54 2.78 -11.21 -5.15
N SER A 55 3.47 -12.27 -5.56
CA SER A 55 3.09 -13.64 -5.22
C SER A 55 3.44 -13.97 -3.77
N ILE A 56 2.53 -14.66 -3.09
CA ILE A 56 2.62 -14.96 -1.66
C ILE A 56 2.42 -16.46 -1.45
N ILE A 57 3.32 -17.10 -0.71
CA ILE A 57 3.12 -18.48 -0.23
C ILE A 57 3.04 -18.46 1.29
N TYR A 58 1.96 -19.03 1.82
CA TYR A 58 1.72 -19.14 3.24
C TYR A 58 1.72 -20.62 3.64
N PHE A 59 2.69 -21.05 4.43
CA PHE A 59 2.76 -22.40 4.98
C PHE A 59 2.12 -22.43 6.37
N SER A 60 1.08 -23.25 6.52
CA SER A 60 0.33 -23.38 7.78
C SER A 60 0.51 -24.75 8.41
N PHE A 61 1.16 -24.78 9.57
CA PHE A 61 1.39 -25.98 10.37
C PHE A 61 0.47 -26.09 11.57
N ASP A 62 -0.01 -24.94 12.07
CA ASP A 62 -0.69 -24.85 13.37
C ASP A 62 -2.20 -24.65 13.25
N ARG A 63 -2.72 -24.42 12.03
CA ARG A 63 -4.13 -24.09 11.80
C ARG A 63 -4.71 -24.90 10.66
N SER A 64 -5.94 -25.38 10.86
CA SER A 64 -6.72 -25.93 9.76
C SER A 64 -7.02 -24.85 8.70
N PRO A 65 -7.21 -25.24 7.43
CA PRO A 65 -7.53 -24.30 6.36
C PRO A 65 -8.70 -23.37 6.69
N LYS A 66 -9.78 -23.90 7.29
CA LYS A 66 -10.94 -23.10 7.69
C LYS A 66 -10.56 -21.98 8.67
N ASN A 67 -9.83 -22.32 9.74
CA ASN A 67 -9.43 -21.36 10.78
C ASN A 67 -8.47 -20.30 10.22
N LEU A 68 -7.55 -20.72 9.34
CA LEU A 68 -6.66 -19.79 8.66
C LEU A 68 -7.41 -18.81 7.75
N LEU A 69 -8.38 -19.29 6.96
CA LEU A 69 -9.20 -18.42 6.11
C LEU A 69 -10.01 -17.41 6.91
N GLU A 70 -10.58 -17.82 8.05
CA GLU A 70 -11.27 -16.91 8.98
C GLU A 70 -10.31 -15.84 9.51
N LYS A 71 -9.08 -16.21 9.87
CA LYS A 71 -8.03 -15.28 10.34
C LYS A 71 -7.56 -14.32 9.24
N LEU A 72 -7.39 -14.79 8.01
CA LEU A 72 -7.00 -13.95 6.86
C LEU A 72 -8.13 -13.01 6.42
N GLY A 73 -9.40 -13.42 6.60
CA GLY A 73 -10.56 -12.63 6.21
C GLY A 73 -10.52 -12.26 4.73
N ARG A 74 -10.56 -10.96 4.41
CA ARG A 74 -10.49 -10.47 3.02
C ARG A 74 -9.14 -10.71 2.36
N LEU A 75 -8.06 -10.87 3.14
CA LEU A 75 -6.73 -11.14 2.58
C LEU A 75 -6.65 -12.50 1.89
N ALA A 76 -7.56 -13.43 2.20
CA ALA A 76 -7.66 -14.70 1.49
C ALA A 76 -8.22 -14.54 0.06
N ASP A 77 -8.90 -13.44 -0.26
CA ASP A 77 -9.44 -13.22 -1.61
C ASP A 77 -8.41 -12.61 -2.55
N TYR A 78 -7.32 -13.35 -2.79
CA TYR A 78 -6.22 -12.90 -3.63
C TYR A 78 -5.66 -14.03 -4.49
N LYS A 79 -5.72 -13.86 -5.82
CA LYS A 79 -5.35 -14.90 -6.80
C LYS A 79 -3.89 -15.32 -6.77
N ARG A 80 -2.99 -14.46 -6.26
CA ARG A 80 -1.56 -14.77 -6.14
C ARG A 80 -1.16 -15.16 -4.71
N LEU A 81 -2.13 -15.52 -3.87
CA LEU A 81 -1.88 -16.19 -2.58
C LEU A 81 -2.05 -17.69 -2.76
N THR A 82 -1.01 -18.43 -2.41
CA THR A 82 -1.03 -19.89 -2.28
C THR A 82 -0.87 -20.25 -0.81
N ILE A 83 -1.86 -20.93 -0.25
CA ILE A 83 -1.80 -21.50 1.10
C ILE A 83 -1.39 -22.96 0.96
N VAL A 84 -0.30 -23.33 1.63
CA VAL A 84 0.13 -24.72 1.79
C VAL A 84 -0.34 -25.20 3.14
N ASP A 85 -1.32 -26.09 3.13
CA ASP A 85 -1.88 -26.73 4.31
C ASP A 85 -1.00 -27.91 4.74
N CYS A 86 -0.16 -27.67 5.74
CA CYS A 86 0.65 -28.67 6.41
C CYS A 86 -0.03 -29.19 7.69
N PHE A 87 -1.19 -28.64 8.06
CA PHE A 87 -1.91 -29.01 9.27
C PHE A 87 -2.74 -30.27 9.06
N THR A 88 -3.55 -30.35 8.00
CA THR A 88 -4.57 -31.41 7.85
C THR A 88 -3.97 -32.81 7.96
N HIS A 89 -2.94 -33.12 7.17
CA HIS A 89 -2.22 -34.40 7.26
C HIS A 89 -1.17 -34.43 8.37
N GLY A 90 -0.74 -33.26 8.87
CA GLY A 90 0.18 -33.12 9.99
C GLY A 90 -0.54 -33.28 11.32
N LYS A 91 -0.71 -32.17 12.05
CA LYS A 91 -1.32 -32.16 13.38
C LYS A 91 -2.80 -32.56 13.38
N GLY A 92 -3.50 -32.35 12.27
CA GLY A 92 -4.88 -32.79 12.04
C GLY A 92 -5.02 -34.31 11.84
N GLY A 93 -3.91 -35.03 11.69
CA GLY A 93 -3.88 -36.49 11.62
C GLY A 93 -4.59 -37.09 10.39
N GLY A 94 -4.91 -36.30 9.38
CA GLY A 94 -5.70 -36.73 8.23
C GLY A 94 -7.15 -37.07 8.59
N SER A 95 -7.68 -36.52 9.69
CA SER A 95 -9.06 -36.77 10.11
C SER A 95 -10.08 -36.25 9.07
N ASP A 96 -11.15 -37.04 8.86
CA ASP A 96 -12.28 -36.69 7.97
C ASP A 96 -12.86 -35.30 8.28
N VAL A 97 -12.83 -34.87 9.54
CA VAL A 97 -13.32 -33.54 9.96
C VAL A 97 -12.60 -32.42 9.20
N PHE A 98 -11.30 -32.57 8.97
CA PHE A 98 -10.49 -31.60 8.24
C PHE A 98 -10.52 -31.87 6.73
N LEU A 99 -10.57 -33.12 6.28
CA LEU A 99 -10.66 -33.45 4.86
C LEU A 99 -11.97 -32.96 4.22
N ASN A 100 -13.08 -33.03 4.96
CA ASN A 100 -14.39 -32.50 4.55
C ASN A 100 -14.37 -31.00 4.21
N PHE A 101 -13.33 -30.26 4.62
CA PHE A 101 -13.11 -28.89 4.16
C PHE A 101 -13.04 -28.83 2.64
N TYR A 102 -12.27 -29.73 2.01
CA TYR A 102 -11.97 -29.68 0.58
C TYR A 102 -13.18 -30.00 -0.30
N GLU A 103 -14.11 -30.82 0.18
CA GLU A 103 -15.38 -31.10 -0.52
C GLU A 103 -16.31 -29.87 -0.55
N LYS A 104 -16.29 -29.07 0.53
CA LYS A 104 -17.11 -27.86 0.68
C LYS A 104 -16.39 -26.60 0.20
N TYR A 105 -15.10 -26.72 -0.13
CA TYR A 105 -14.25 -25.64 -0.58
C TYR A 105 -14.31 -25.53 -2.10
N SER A 106 -15.08 -24.58 -2.63
CA SER A 106 -15.01 -24.33 -4.08
C SER A 106 -15.49 -22.97 -4.61
N VAL A 107 -16.01 -22.03 -3.81
CA VAL A 107 -16.61 -20.81 -4.41
C VAL A 107 -16.28 -19.48 -3.71
N LYS A 108 -15.74 -19.48 -2.48
CA LYS A 108 -15.73 -18.25 -1.66
C LYS A 108 -14.47 -17.39 -1.76
N TYR A 109 -13.32 -17.95 -2.12
CA TYR A 109 -12.04 -17.24 -2.07
C TYR A 109 -11.23 -17.44 -3.35
N SER A 110 -10.54 -16.39 -3.79
CA SER A 110 -9.67 -16.45 -4.98
C SER A 110 -8.30 -17.07 -4.75
N CYS A 111 -7.87 -17.31 -3.50
CA CYS A 111 -6.58 -17.94 -3.22
C CYS A 111 -6.55 -19.44 -3.59
N GLN A 112 -5.36 -19.94 -3.87
CA GLN A 112 -5.12 -21.36 -4.05
C GLN A 112 -4.80 -22.02 -2.70
N ILE A 113 -5.38 -23.19 -2.42
CA ILE A 113 -5.03 -24.00 -1.24
C ILE A 113 -4.52 -25.35 -1.73
N ILE A 114 -3.33 -25.73 -1.27
CA ILE A 114 -2.67 -27.00 -1.60
C ILE A 114 -2.52 -27.78 -0.30
N SER A 115 -3.13 -28.97 -0.23
CA SER A 115 -2.91 -29.88 0.90
C SER A 115 -1.59 -30.61 0.71
N LEU A 116 -0.72 -30.59 1.72
CA LEU A 116 0.50 -31.38 1.71
C LEU A 116 0.21 -32.77 2.27
N ASN A 117 0.45 -33.81 1.46
CA ASN A 117 0.11 -35.19 1.82
C ASN A 117 0.91 -35.73 3.02
N ASP A 118 2.20 -35.40 3.12
CA ASP A 118 3.08 -35.90 4.18
C ASP A 118 3.98 -34.80 4.79
N PRO A 119 3.41 -33.87 5.58
CA PRO A 119 4.15 -32.77 6.19
C PRO A 119 5.12 -33.22 7.31
N ARG A 120 5.12 -34.51 7.68
CA ARG A 120 6.06 -35.07 8.66
C ARG A 120 7.44 -35.32 8.05
N LYS A 121 7.53 -35.41 6.73
CA LYS A 121 8.80 -35.51 6.01
C LYS A 121 9.31 -34.12 5.64
N VAL A 122 10.54 -33.85 6.03
CA VAL A 122 11.22 -32.58 5.75
C VAL A 122 11.35 -32.34 4.24
N ASP A 123 11.73 -33.37 3.48
CA ASP A 123 11.93 -33.25 2.03
C ASP A 123 10.62 -32.90 1.30
N SER A 124 9.49 -33.46 1.74
CA SER A 124 8.18 -33.15 1.17
C SER A 124 7.82 -31.67 1.26
N MET A 125 8.31 -30.96 2.28
CA MET A 125 8.13 -29.52 2.40
C MET A 125 8.97 -28.73 1.41
N LEU A 126 10.23 -29.13 1.20
CA LEU A 126 11.12 -28.49 0.22
C LEU A 126 10.60 -28.71 -1.20
N ASP A 127 10.22 -29.93 -1.54
CA ASP A 127 9.66 -30.29 -2.84
C ASP A 127 8.39 -29.47 -3.13
N ALA A 128 7.48 -29.39 -2.16
CA ALA A 128 6.26 -28.58 -2.30
C ALA A 128 6.59 -27.10 -2.53
N PHE A 129 7.53 -26.52 -1.79
CA PHE A 129 7.97 -25.15 -2.01
C PHE A 129 8.53 -24.95 -3.43
N PHE A 130 9.42 -25.83 -3.89
CA PHE A 130 10.01 -25.71 -5.22
C PHE A 130 8.98 -25.84 -6.35
N GLU A 131 8.09 -26.82 -6.28
CA GLU A 131 7.04 -27.00 -7.29
C GLU A 131 6.12 -25.79 -7.37
N ILE A 132 5.74 -25.20 -6.23
CA ILE A 132 4.93 -23.98 -6.20
C ILE A 132 5.74 -22.79 -6.73
N HIS A 133 6.96 -22.60 -6.25
CA HIS A 133 7.82 -21.48 -6.64
C HIS A 133 8.12 -21.46 -8.15
N LYS A 134 8.30 -22.64 -8.78
CA LYS A 134 8.51 -22.74 -10.25
C LYS A 134 7.38 -22.13 -11.08
N THR A 135 6.17 -22.03 -10.52
CA THR A 135 5.02 -21.39 -11.19
C THR A 135 5.03 -19.86 -11.09
N MET A 136 5.99 -19.28 -10.35
CA MET A 136 6.08 -17.85 -10.06
C MET A 136 7.29 -17.23 -10.76
N THR A 137 7.11 -16.05 -11.35
CA THR A 137 8.15 -15.34 -12.13
C THR A 137 8.73 -14.11 -11.45
N ASP A 138 8.07 -13.61 -10.41
CA ASP A 138 8.47 -12.43 -9.63
C ASP A 138 9.09 -12.86 -8.29
N ASP A 139 9.69 -11.91 -7.58
CA ASP A 139 10.10 -12.10 -6.19
C ASP A 139 8.93 -12.54 -5.28
N VAL A 140 9.15 -13.62 -4.52
CA VAL A 140 8.10 -14.30 -3.74
C VAL A 140 8.13 -13.89 -2.27
N ARG A 141 6.95 -13.73 -1.68
CA ARG A 141 6.72 -13.37 -0.27
C ARG A 141 6.31 -14.61 0.50
N LEU A 142 7.07 -14.99 1.52
CA LEU A 142 6.84 -16.23 2.26
C LEU A 142 6.45 -15.95 3.70
N VAL A 143 5.48 -16.72 4.19
CA VAL A 143 5.12 -16.78 5.62
C VAL A 143 5.11 -18.24 6.05
N PHE A 144 5.96 -18.58 7.00
CA PHE A 144 6.00 -19.88 7.65
C PHE A 144 5.41 -19.76 9.07
N GLU A 145 4.15 -20.18 9.25
CA GLU A 145 3.45 -20.27 10.55
C GLU A 145 3.24 -21.77 10.88
N SER A 146 4.18 -22.42 11.59
CA SER A 146 5.36 -21.88 12.27
C SER A 146 6.52 -22.88 12.36
N LEU A 147 7.72 -22.41 12.72
CA LEU A 147 8.85 -23.28 13.08
C LEU A 147 8.53 -24.15 14.32
N THR A 148 7.70 -23.67 15.24
CA THR A 148 7.23 -24.48 16.38
C THR A 148 6.37 -25.64 15.90
N GLY A 149 5.44 -25.37 14.97
CA GLY A 149 4.60 -26.41 14.37
C GLY A 149 5.40 -27.47 13.62
N MET A 150 6.43 -27.05 12.87
CA MET A 150 7.38 -27.98 12.24
C MET A 150 8.11 -28.84 13.29
N GLN A 151 8.58 -28.25 14.39
CA GLN A 151 9.31 -28.98 15.44
C GLN A 151 8.45 -30.06 16.10
N GLU A 152 7.17 -29.77 16.33
CA GLU A 152 6.23 -30.73 16.88
C GLU A 152 5.95 -31.88 15.91
N LEU A 153 5.88 -31.60 14.60
CA LEU A 153 5.68 -32.65 13.58
C LEU A 153 6.92 -33.52 13.37
N TRP A 154 8.11 -32.93 13.40
CA TRP A 154 9.36 -33.63 13.10
C TRP A 154 10.03 -34.23 14.33
N GLY A 155 9.50 -33.97 15.52
CA GLY A 155 9.93 -34.63 16.75
C GLY A 155 11.31 -34.21 17.27
N GLY A 156 11.79 -33.01 16.94
CA GLY A 156 13.04 -32.49 17.50
C GLY A 156 13.56 -31.19 16.89
N GLU A 157 14.30 -30.43 17.70
CA GLU A 157 14.94 -29.18 17.27
C GLU A 157 16.03 -29.37 16.21
N GLU A 158 16.67 -30.55 16.16
CA GLU A 158 17.73 -30.85 15.20
C GLU A 158 17.22 -30.80 13.75
N TYR A 159 16.03 -31.35 13.50
CA TYR A 159 15.40 -31.30 12.18
C TYR A 159 15.10 -29.87 11.74
N ILE A 160 14.66 -29.01 12.67
CA ILE A 160 14.45 -27.58 12.40
C ILE A 160 15.76 -26.89 12.08
N ILE A 161 16.83 -27.14 12.84
CA ILE A 161 18.14 -26.56 12.56
C ILE A 161 18.59 -26.94 11.17
N ASN A 162 18.52 -28.22 10.83
CA ASN A 162 18.98 -28.73 9.54
C ASN A 162 18.14 -28.14 8.39
N PHE A 163 16.81 -28.19 8.52
CA PHE A 163 15.90 -27.60 7.54
C PHE A 163 16.13 -26.09 7.37
N TYR A 164 16.21 -25.33 8.45
CA TYR A 164 16.38 -23.87 8.40
C TYR A 164 17.74 -23.48 7.84
N SER A 165 18.81 -24.18 8.24
CA SER A 165 20.18 -23.93 7.75
C SER A 165 20.34 -24.25 6.27
N HIS A 166 19.55 -25.19 5.74
CA HIS A 166 19.54 -25.52 4.32
C HIS A 166 18.62 -24.60 3.52
N SER A 167 17.43 -24.29 4.05
CA SER A 167 16.38 -23.55 3.34
C SER A 167 16.69 -22.05 3.24
N CYS A 168 17.22 -21.42 4.29
CA CYS A 168 17.45 -19.97 4.28
C CYS A 168 18.43 -19.49 3.19
N PRO A 169 19.61 -20.14 3.00
CA PRO A 169 20.50 -19.81 1.89
C PRO A 169 19.84 -20.01 0.52
N LEU A 170 19.07 -21.08 0.37
CA LEU A 170 18.33 -21.35 -0.87
C LEU A 170 17.30 -20.24 -1.16
N LEU A 171 16.52 -19.85 -0.15
CA LEU A 171 15.54 -18.77 -0.27
C LEU A 171 16.17 -17.42 -0.62
N TYR A 172 17.39 -17.18 -0.15
CA TYR A 172 18.17 -16.01 -0.51
C TYR A 172 18.49 -15.98 -2.02
N GLU A 173 18.96 -17.11 -2.58
CA GLU A 173 19.26 -17.24 -4.01
C GLU A 173 18.02 -17.14 -4.90
N LEU A 174 16.85 -17.51 -4.38
CA LEU A 174 15.57 -17.47 -5.11
C LEU A 174 14.88 -16.09 -5.09
N ASN A 175 15.57 -15.02 -4.69
CA ASN A 175 15.00 -13.66 -4.61
C ASN A 175 13.70 -13.59 -3.78
N THR A 176 13.65 -14.32 -2.67
CA THR A 176 12.48 -14.32 -1.78
C THR A 176 12.71 -13.44 -0.54
N ILE A 177 11.64 -13.18 0.20
CA ILE A 177 11.72 -12.69 1.58
C ILE A 177 10.76 -13.54 2.43
N ALA A 178 11.23 -13.98 3.58
CA ALA A 178 10.52 -14.98 4.38
C ALA A 178 10.31 -14.53 5.82
N TYR A 179 9.06 -14.60 6.27
CA TYR A 179 8.68 -14.46 7.67
C TYR A 179 8.62 -15.85 8.30
N TRP A 180 9.37 -16.04 9.38
CA TRP A 180 9.45 -17.27 10.14
C TRP A 180 8.91 -17.02 11.54
N VAL A 181 7.75 -17.57 11.87
CA VAL A 181 7.17 -17.43 13.21
C VAL A 181 7.68 -18.57 14.09
N MET A 182 8.07 -18.27 15.33
CA MET A 182 8.39 -19.28 16.33
C MET A 182 7.99 -18.82 17.73
N GLU A 183 7.55 -19.76 18.56
CA GLU A 183 7.26 -19.51 19.97
C GLU A 183 8.54 -19.52 20.79
N LYS A 184 8.93 -18.37 21.34
CA LYS A 184 10.22 -18.19 22.01
C LYS A 184 10.43 -19.22 23.12
N LYS A 185 9.41 -19.49 23.94
CA LYS A 185 9.48 -20.37 25.12
C LYS A 185 9.41 -21.86 24.79
N ALA A 186 8.96 -22.23 23.61
CA ALA A 186 8.91 -23.63 23.17
C ALA A 186 10.31 -24.18 22.82
N HIS A 187 11.27 -23.29 22.57
CA HIS A 187 12.58 -23.63 22.00
C HIS A 187 13.74 -23.34 22.94
N THR A 188 14.80 -24.14 22.84
CA THR A 188 16.02 -23.97 23.63
C THR A 188 16.77 -22.68 23.25
N PRO A 189 17.53 -22.08 24.19
CA PRO A 189 18.41 -20.97 23.85
C PRO A 189 19.40 -21.30 22.73
N ARG A 190 19.86 -22.56 22.65
CA ARG A 190 20.77 -23.04 21.61
C ARG A 190 20.13 -22.98 20.22
N LEU A 191 18.89 -23.46 20.09
CA LEU A 191 18.16 -23.37 18.83
C LEU A 191 17.98 -21.92 18.40
N ARG A 192 17.46 -21.07 19.30
CA ARG A 192 17.21 -19.65 18.99
C ARG A 192 18.48 -18.92 18.56
N ALA A 193 19.62 -19.21 19.19
CA ALA A 193 20.91 -18.63 18.80
C ALA A 193 21.31 -19.04 17.37
N LYS A 194 21.17 -20.32 16.99
CA LYS A 194 21.45 -20.81 15.63
C LYS A 194 20.53 -20.18 14.58
N ILE A 195 19.23 -20.15 14.85
CA ILE A 195 18.24 -19.51 13.97
C ILE A 195 18.60 -18.02 13.76
N ASN A 196 18.88 -17.29 14.84
CA ASN A 196 19.29 -15.89 14.77
C ASN A 196 20.61 -15.68 14.02
N GLN A 197 21.55 -16.63 14.12
CA GLN A 197 22.82 -16.55 13.39
C GLN A 197 22.59 -16.57 11.87
N ILE A 198 21.67 -17.41 11.40
CA ILE A 198 21.35 -17.59 9.96
C ILE A 198 20.43 -16.48 9.45
N ALA A 199 19.46 -16.05 10.25
CA ALA A 199 18.49 -15.03 9.87
C ALA A 199 19.14 -13.67 9.59
N GLN A 200 18.63 -12.93 8.60
CA GLN A 200 19.05 -11.55 8.34
C GLN A 200 18.43 -10.61 9.36
N VAL A 201 17.21 -10.89 9.82
CA VAL A 201 16.49 -10.08 10.81
C VAL A 201 15.91 -11.00 11.87
N ALA A 202 16.12 -10.67 13.14
CA ALA A 202 15.53 -11.37 14.28
C ALA A 202 14.82 -10.37 15.20
N ILE A 203 13.54 -10.61 15.45
CA ILE A 203 12.66 -9.74 16.24
C ILE A 203 12.05 -10.57 17.35
N GLU A 204 12.10 -10.04 18.57
CA GLU A 204 11.41 -10.60 19.72
C GLU A 204 10.14 -9.81 20.02
N LEU A 205 9.03 -10.52 20.22
CA LEU A 205 7.76 -9.98 20.69
C LEU A 205 7.50 -10.51 22.10
N SER A 206 7.23 -9.60 23.03
CA SER A 206 6.93 -9.97 24.42
C SER A 206 5.66 -9.30 24.91
N ALA A 207 4.91 -9.99 25.79
CA ALA A 207 3.76 -9.44 26.50
C ALA A 207 3.98 -9.55 28.00
N ARG A 208 4.07 -8.41 28.71
CA ARG A 208 4.27 -8.37 30.17
C ARG A 208 3.31 -7.37 30.80
N LYS A 209 2.57 -7.79 31.82
CA LYS A 209 1.63 -6.94 32.58
C LYS A 209 0.68 -6.13 31.67
N GLY A 210 0.13 -6.78 30.65
CA GLY A 210 -0.80 -6.16 29.69
C GLY A 210 -0.16 -5.22 28.66
N LYS A 211 1.17 -5.10 28.62
CA LYS A 211 1.90 -4.34 27.61
C LYS A 211 2.65 -5.26 26.67
N THR A 212 2.52 -5.01 25.38
CA THR A 212 3.27 -5.69 24.33
C THR A 212 4.47 -4.85 23.90
N SER A 213 5.61 -5.49 23.66
CA SER A 213 6.83 -4.83 23.17
C SER A 213 7.50 -5.64 22.07
N LEU A 214 8.18 -4.92 21.20
CA LEU A 214 8.97 -5.42 20.09
C LEU A 214 10.44 -5.04 20.33
N THR A 215 11.34 -6.00 20.22
CA THR A 215 12.79 -5.77 20.34
C THR A 215 13.49 -6.34 19.12
N ILE A 216 14.24 -5.50 18.40
CA ILE A 216 15.08 -5.97 17.29
C ILE A 216 16.35 -6.56 17.90
N LEU A 217 16.50 -7.88 17.79
CA LEU A 217 17.68 -8.60 18.30
C LEU A 217 18.83 -8.58 17.30
N LYS A 218 18.50 -8.62 16.00
CA LYS A 218 19.47 -8.61 14.91
C LYS A 218 18.86 -7.96 13.68
N ALA A 219 19.67 -7.15 12.98
CA ALA A 219 19.37 -6.69 11.64
C ALA A 219 20.70 -6.61 10.87
N GLU A 220 20.97 -7.61 10.03
CA GLU A 220 22.26 -7.80 9.39
C GLU A 220 22.61 -6.63 8.47
N LYS A 221 23.86 -6.13 8.59
CA LYS A 221 24.42 -5.01 7.82
C LYS A 221 23.61 -3.70 7.94
N ARG A 222 22.89 -3.52 9.05
CA ARG A 222 22.17 -2.28 9.38
C ARG A 222 22.71 -1.76 10.71
N ASP A 223 23.08 -0.48 10.73
CA ASP A 223 23.43 0.23 11.95
C ASP A 223 22.17 0.90 12.49
N LEU A 224 21.63 0.38 13.60
CA LEU A 224 20.33 0.75 14.13
C LEU A 224 20.43 1.17 15.60
N ASP A 225 20.06 2.41 15.90
CA ASP A 225 19.94 2.91 17.27
C ASP A 225 18.94 2.11 18.11
N ALA A 226 17.97 1.46 17.48
CA ALA A 226 16.91 0.68 18.12
C ALA A 226 17.32 -0.77 18.47
N LEU A 227 18.53 -1.21 18.11
CA LEU A 227 18.96 -2.58 18.36
C LEU A 227 18.96 -2.89 19.87
N ASN A 228 18.39 -4.03 20.26
CA ASN A 228 18.24 -4.50 21.64
C ASN A 228 17.45 -3.56 22.57
N LYS A 229 16.72 -2.58 22.03
CA LYS A 229 15.86 -1.69 22.81
C LYS A 229 14.38 -2.08 22.62
N PRO A 230 13.65 -2.43 23.69
CA PRO A 230 12.24 -2.75 23.58
C PRO A 230 11.42 -1.50 23.25
N VAL A 231 10.65 -1.56 22.17
CA VAL A 231 9.67 -0.54 21.80
C VAL A 231 8.28 -1.10 22.06
N ASN A 232 7.54 -0.47 22.96
CA ASN A 232 6.17 -0.91 23.22
C ASN A 232 5.29 -0.63 22.01
N TYR A 233 4.34 -1.52 21.77
CA TYR A 233 3.30 -1.32 20.76
C TYR A 233 1.96 -1.83 21.27
N ARG A 234 0.89 -1.47 20.58
CA ARG A 234 -0.45 -2.02 20.74
C ARG A 234 -1.00 -2.36 19.37
N SER A 235 -1.74 -3.45 19.29
CA SER A 235 -2.46 -3.82 18.07
C SER A 235 -3.97 -3.80 18.32
N LYS A 236 -4.71 -3.32 17.32
CA LYS A 236 -6.16 -3.49 17.21
C LYS A 236 -6.48 -3.79 15.76
N ASP A 237 -7.05 -4.96 15.50
CA ASP A 237 -7.20 -5.51 14.15
C ASP A 237 -5.83 -5.54 13.43
N LEU A 238 -5.74 -5.00 12.20
CA LEU A 238 -4.47 -4.87 11.47
C LEU A 238 -3.65 -3.63 11.86
N ARG A 239 -4.16 -2.75 12.72
CA ARG A 239 -3.46 -1.52 13.09
C ARG A 239 -2.49 -1.77 14.23
N ILE A 240 -1.22 -1.42 14.01
CA ILE A 240 -0.15 -1.44 15.02
C ILE A 240 0.27 0.00 15.32
N THR A 241 0.30 0.35 16.60
CA THR A 241 0.67 1.68 17.11
C THR A 241 1.79 1.51 18.14
N PHE A 242 2.89 2.25 18.02
CA PHE A 242 4.04 2.14 18.93
C PHE A 242 3.97 3.23 20.02
N ASP A 243 4.34 2.98 21.28
CA ASP A 243 4.21 3.99 22.37
C ASP A 243 5.15 5.20 22.20
N SER A 244 6.20 5.10 21.37
CA SER A 244 6.96 6.27 20.90
C SER A 244 6.08 7.25 20.10
N GLU A 245 4.87 6.84 19.73
CA GLU A 245 3.76 7.64 19.21
C GLU A 245 2.86 8.11 20.38
N LYS A 246 3.42 8.69 21.45
CA LYS A 246 2.61 9.55 22.34
C LYS A 246 2.03 10.67 21.46
N PRO A 247 0.70 10.81 21.41
CA PRO A 247 0.01 11.37 20.27
C PRO A 247 0.07 12.90 20.27
N SER A 248 0.64 13.48 19.22
CA SER A 248 0.03 14.66 18.60
C SER A 248 -0.71 14.17 17.36
N THR A 249 -2.04 14.20 17.45
CA THR A 249 -3.01 14.17 16.34
C THR A 249 -3.02 12.94 15.42
N GLY A 250 -4.11 12.16 15.54
CA GLY A 250 -4.78 11.31 14.54
C GLY A 250 -3.99 10.68 13.39
N TRP A 251 -4.23 9.39 13.17
CA TRP A 251 -3.88 8.70 11.93
C TRP A 251 -4.59 9.40 10.75
N PHE A 252 -3.83 10.17 9.99
CA PHE A 252 -4.22 10.69 8.70
C PHE A 252 -3.18 10.21 7.70
N ASP A 253 -3.65 9.69 6.57
CA ASP A 253 -2.78 9.38 5.45
C ASP A 253 -2.39 10.71 4.77
N LEU A 254 -1.38 11.37 5.37
CA LEU A 254 -0.87 12.66 4.93
C LEU A 254 -0.42 12.60 3.47
N GLY A 255 0.26 11.52 3.08
CA GLY A 255 0.77 11.33 1.73
C GLY A 255 -0.34 11.26 0.69
N LEU A 256 -1.35 10.42 0.90
CA LEU A 256 -2.50 10.34 0.01
C LEU A 256 -3.22 11.68 -0.11
N ARG A 257 -3.41 12.38 1.01
CA ARG A 257 -4.16 13.62 1.00
C ARG A 257 -3.42 14.79 0.35
N LEU A 258 -2.11 14.85 0.56
CA LEU A 258 -1.24 15.77 -0.13
C LEU A 258 -1.26 15.52 -1.64
N ARG A 259 -1.22 14.25 -2.05
CA ARG A 259 -1.36 13.87 -3.46
C ARG A 259 -2.70 14.31 -4.03
N GLU A 260 -3.80 14.11 -3.31
CA GLU A 260 -5.13 14.54 -3.74
C GLU A 260 -5.20 16.06 -3.95
N PHE A 261 -4.72 16.85 -2.99
CA PHE A 261 -4.71 18.31 -3.10
C PHE A 261 -3.79 18.78 -4.22
N ARG A 262 -2.62 18.15 -4.40
CA ARG A 262 -1.71 18.46 -5.51
C ARG A 262 -2.38 18.23 -6.86
N ILE A 263 -3.04 17.08 -7.04
CA ILE A 263 -3.73 16.76 -8.30
C ILE A 263 -4.88 17.75 -8.56
N LYS A 264 -5.64 18.12 -7.53
CA LYS A 264 -6.73 19.11 -7.66
C LYS A 264 -6.24 20.50 -8.07
N ARG A 265 -5.03 20.89 -7.62
CA ARG A 265 -4.34 22.12 -8.04
C ARG A 265 -3.73 22.04 -9.43
N GLY A 266 -3.73 20.88 -10.08
CA GLY A 266 -3.14 20.68 -11.41
C GLY A 266 -1.60 20.63 -11.41
N LEU A 267 -0.97 20.37 -10.27
CA LEU A 267 0.49 20.39 -10.14
C LEU A 267 1.09 18.99 -10.32
N SER A 268 2.22 18.89 -11.01
CA SER A 268 3.10 17.73 -10.97
C SER A 268 3.91 17.70 -9.66
N GLN A 269 4.49 16.54 -9.33
CA GLN A 269 5.38 16.41 -8.16
C GLN A 269 6.61 17.33 -8.30
N THR A 270 7.13 17.48 -9.52
CA THR A 270 8.27 18.35 -9.83
C THR A 270 7.95 19.83 -9.61
N GLU A 271 6.76 20.28 -10.01
CA GLU A 271 6.33 21.66 -9.80
C GLU A 271 6.08 21.97 -8.32
N LEU A 272 5.39 21.06 -7.61
CA LEU A 272 5.20 21.22 -6.17
C LEU A 272 6.55 21.28 -5.45
N ALA A 273 7.51 20.44 -5.83
CA ALA A 273 8.86 20.44 -5.29
C ALA A 273 9.58 21.78 -5.49
N LYS A 274 9.51 22.32 -6.72
CA LYS A 274 10.09 23.62 -7.07
C LYS A 274 9.47 24.77 -6.25
N LEU A 275 8.14 24.79 -6.10
CA LEU A 275 7.42 25.83 -5.35
C LEU A 275 7.65 25.74 -3.84
N THR A 276 7.90 24.54 -3.31
CA THR A 276 8.10 24.30 -1.88
C THR A 276 9.58 24.31 -1.47
N GLY A 277 10.51 24.30 -2.43
CA GLY A 277 11.95 24.32 -2.19
C GLY A 277 12.53 22.96 -1.78
N VAL A 278 11.91 21.86 -2.21
CA VAL A 278 12.38 20.48 -1.96
C VAL A 278 12.62 19.74 -3.27
N THR A 279 13.11 18.49 -3.21
CA THR A 279 13.34 17.69 -4.42
C THR A 279 12.05 16.98 -4.88
N PRO A 280 11.88 16.67 -6.19
CA PRO A 280 10.74 15.87 -6.67
C PRO A 280 10.67 14.50 -6.00
N SER A 281 11.83 13.89 -5.71
CA SER A 281 11.94 12.64 -4.94
C SER A 281 11.34 12.80 -3.54
N SER A 282 11.60 13.93 -2.86
CA SER A 282 11.01 14.22 -1.55
C SER A 282 9.49 14.31 -1.62
N ILE A 283 8.91 15.00 -2.62
CA ILE A 283 7.45 15.03 -2.80
C ILE A 283 6.89 13.63 -3.07
N SER A 284 7.52 12.85 -3.96
CA SER A 284 7.08 11.48 -4.24
C SER A 284 7.14 10.57 -3.01
N GLN A 285 8.19 10.70 -2.21
CA GLN A 285 8.36 9.95 -0.97
C GLN A 285 7.36 10.39 0.10
N ILE A 286 7.02 11.68 0.17
CA ILE A 286 5.96 12.18 1.07
C ILE A 286 4.59 11.61 0.65
N GLU A 287 4.25 11.69 -0.64
CA GLU A 287 2.97 11.19 -1.16
C GLU A 287 2.79 9.67 -1.04
N SER A 288 3.90 8.94 -0.99
CA SER A 288 3.92 7.49 -0.81
C SER A 288 4.07 7.08 0.66
N ASN A 289 4.00 8.03 1.61
CA ASN A 289 4.24 7.84 3.04
C ASN A 289 5.60 7.22 3.40
N LEU A 290 6.59 7.35 2.52
CA LEU A 290 7.97 6.88 2.73
C LEU A 290 8.76 7.83 3.64
N ILE A 291 8.49 9.14 3.55
CA ILE A 291 9.03 10.17 4.45
C ILE A 291 7.89 11.12 4.88
N TYR A 292 8.07 11.85 5.98
CA TYR A 292 7.17 12.92 6.39
C TYR A 292 7.84 14.28 6.21
N PRO A 293 7.12 15.31 5.76
CA PRO A 293 7.66 16.67 5.74
C PRO A 293 7.91 17.15 7.19
N SER A 294 8.93 17.99 7.38
CA SER A 294 9.05 18.76 8.62
C SER A 294 7.84 19.69 8.78
N LEU A 295 7.51 20.15 10.00
CA LEU A 295 6.41 21.09 10.20
C LEU A 295 6.53 22.34 9.29
N PRO A 296 7.70 23.02 9.18
CA PRO A 296 7.87 24.11 8.23
C PRO A 296 7.64 23.70 6.76
N GLY A 297 8.09 22.50 6.37
CA GLY A 297 7.85 21.96 5.03
C GLY A 297 6.36 21.72 4.77
N LEU A 298 5.64 21.19 5.75
CA LEU A 298 4.19 20.96 5.66
C LEU A 298 3.41 22.27 5.57
N LEU A 299 3.76 23.29 6.37
CA LEU A 299 3.15 24.62 6.29
C LEU A 299 3.32 25.22 4.88
N LYS A 300 4.53 25.11 4.32
CA LYS A 300 4.83 25.63 2.98
C LYS A 300 4.11 24.85 1.87
N ILE A 301 3.98 23.54 2.02
CA ILE A 301 3.17 22.72 1.11
C ILE A 301 1.69 23.14 1.20
N ALA A 302 1.15 23.35 2.39
CA ALA A 302 -0.23 23.81 2.61
C ALA A 302 -0.49 25.14 1.88
N GLU A 303 0.43 26.10 2.05
CA GLU A 303 0.40 27.42 1.41
C GLU A 303 0.39 27.31 -0.12
N VAL A 304 1.31 26.53 -0.70
CA VAL A 304 1.39 26.32 -2.16
C VAL A 304 0.13 25.63 -2.70
N LEU A 305 -0.44 24.70 -1.95
CA LEU A 305 -1.68 24.00 -2.32
C LEU A 305 -2.94 24.83 -2.04
N GLY A 306 -2.84 25.92 -1.28
CA GLY A 306 -3.95 26.77 -0.85
C GLY A 306 -4.96 26.05 0.02
N VAL A 307 -4.48 25.23 0.95
CA VAL A 307 -5.30 24.52 1.94
C VAL A 307 -4.85 24.87 3.35
N GLU A 308 -5.75 24.76 4.33
CA GLU A 308 -5.34 24.81 5.72
C GLU A 308 -4.51 23.57 6.07
N VAL A 309 -3.54 23.74 6.96
CA VAL A 309 -2.69 22.63 7.42
C VAL A 309 -3.55 21.56 8.11
N GLY A 310 -4.60 22.00 8.83
CA GLY A 310 -5.61 21.12 9.43
C GLY A 310 -6.33 20.26 8.39
N SER A 311 -6.45 20.72 7.14
CA SER A 311 -7.07 19.96 6.05
C SER A 311 -6.25 18.75 5.64
N PHE A 312 -4.98 18.58 6.03
CA PHE A 312 -4.30 17.28 5.90
C PHE A 312 -4.78 16.26 6.95
N PHE A 313 -5.35 16.75 8.05
CA PHE A 313 -5.65 16.02 9.27
C PHE A 313 -7.14 16.00 9.65
N GLN A 314 -8.08 16.22 8.73
CA GLN A 314 -9.53 16.13 9.01
C GLN A 314 -10.18 14.90 8.38
N LYS A 315 -11.09 14.16 9.02
CA LYS A 315 -11.92 13.23 8.22
C LYS A 315 -12.84 14.06 7.31
N SER A 316 -13.13 13.56 6.12
CA SER A 316 -14.01 14.19 5.10
C SER A 316 -15.43 14.57 5.57
N ALA A 317 -15.77 14.33 6.84
CA ALA A 317 -17.08 14.57 7.43
C ALA A 317 -17.36 16.06 7.72
N ASP A 318 -16.36 16.86 8.12
CA ASP A 318 -16.63 18.21 8.65
C ASP A 318 -17.02 19.24 7.56
N MET A 319 -16.65 19.02 6.30
CA MET A 319 -16.99 19.94 5.19
C MET A 319 -18.35 19.63 4.53
N THR A 320 -19.06 18.60 4.99
CA THR A 320 -20.31 18.13 4.35
C THR A 320 -21.51 19.08 4.50
N ASN A 321 -21.46 20.02 5.45
CA ASN A 321 -22.57 20.95 5.71
C ASN A 321 -22.47 22.28 4.93
N ARG A 322 -21.38 22.51 4.17
CA ARG A 322 -21.24 23.75 3.41
C ARG A 322 -21.98 23.65 2.08
N VAL A 323 -23.00 24.50 1.93
CA VAL A 323 -23.91 24.49 0.76
C VAL A 323 -23.56 25.59 -0.26
N ILE A 324 -22.92 26.69 0.18
CA ILE A 324 -22.59 27.83 -0.68
C ILE A 324 -21.06 28.03 -0.73
N PHE A 325 -20.55 28.16 -1.97
CA PHE A 325 -19.15 28.43 -2.29
C PHE A 325 -19.04 29.73 -3.09
N PRO A 326 -18.69 30.86 -2.46
CA PRO A 326 -18.50 32.13 -3.15
C PRO A 326 -17.36 32.06 -4.18
N TYR A 327 -17.54 32.70 -5.34
CA TYR A 327 -16.49 32.74 -6.39
C TYR A 327 -15.17 33.36 -5.92
N ALA A 328 -15.21 34.25 -4.91
CA ALA A 328 -14.01 34.84 -4.32
C ALA A 328 -13.06 33.82 -3.66
N GLU A 329 -13.57 32.63 -3.32
CA GLU A 329 -12.79 31.51 -2.77
C GLU A 329 -12.36 30.50 -3.84
N ALA A 330 -12.69 30.76 -5.12
CA ALA A 330 -12.28 29.88 -6.20
C ALA A 330 -10.75 29.86 -6.31
N VAL A 331 -10.21 28.66 -6.54
CA VAL A 331 -8.77 28.44 -6.57
C VAL A 331 -8.32 28.26 -8.01
N ASP A 332 -7.34 29.04 -8.45
CA ASP A 332 -6.79 28.91 -9.80
C ASP A 332 -6.07 27.56 -9.99
N VAL A 333 -6.31 26.96 -11.15
CA VAL A 333 -5.78 25.65 -11.54
C VAL A 333 -4.81 25.85 -12.68
N ASN A 334 -3.62 25.26 -12.55
CA ASN A 334 -2.60 25.35 -13.58
C ASN A 334 -2.73 24.19 -14.59
N PHE A 335 -2.43 24.47 -15.86
CA PHE A 335 -2.37 23.46 -16.92
C PHE A 335 -1.00 23.49 -17.58
N PRO A 336 0.00 22.79 -17.03
CA PRO A 336 1.38 22.88 -17.51
C PRO A 336 1.57 22.40 -18.95
N ASP A 337 0.69 21.51 -19.43
CA ASP A 337 0.74 20.98 -20.80
C ASP A 337 0.07 21.92 -21.83
N MET A 338 -0.40 23.10 -21.41
CA MET A 338 -1.08 24.07 -22.27
C MET A 338 -0.21 25.31 -22.52
N PRO A 339 -0.30 25.93 -23.71
CA PRO A 339 0.45 27.16 -23.99
C PRO A 339 0.11 28.28 -22.99
N ASP A 340 1.11 29.06 -22.57
CA ASP A 340 0.90 30.15 -21.62
C ASP A 340 -0.17 31.15 -22.09
N GLY A 341 -1.07 31.50 -21.17
CA GLY A 341 -2.18 32.43 -21.42
C GLY A 341 -3.18 31.95 -22.48
N SER A 342 -3.22 30.64 -22.78
CA SER A 342 -4.20 30.06 -23.71
C SER A 342 -5.47 29.56 -23.01
N ILE A 343 -5.38 29.28 -21.71
CA ILE A 343 -6.47 28.81 -20.86
C ILE A 343 -6.26 29.32 -19.44
N TYR A 344 -7.36 29.66 -18.77
CA TYR A 344 -7.40 29.91 -17.34
C TYR A 344 -8.52 29.07 -16.74
N ALA A 345 -8.28 28.36 -15.64
CA ALA A 345 -9.35 27.72 -14.90
C ALA A 345 -9.30 28.05 -13.42
N SER A 346 -10.47 28.11 -12.81
CA SER A 346 -10.61 28.21 -11.37
C SER A 346 -11.53 27.07 -10.90
N LEU A 347 -11.08 26.30 -9.92
CA LEU A 347 -11.89 25.32 -9.19
C LEU A 347 -12.88 26.10 -8.32
N LEU A 348 -14.18 25.85 -8.48
CA LEU A 348 -15.25 26.62 -7.83
C LEU A 348 -15.58 26.14 -6.42
N THR A 349 -14.87 25.11 -5.94
CA THR A 349 -14.97 24.58 -4.58
C THR A 349 -13.59 24.58 -3.93
N PRO A 350 -13.51 24.65 -2.59
CA PRO A 350 -12.25 24.46 -1.89
C PRO A 350 -11.54 23.16 -2.30
N VAL A 351 -10.21 23.19 -2.35
CA VAL A 351 -9.38 22.03 -2.73
C VAL A 351 -9.60 20.85 -1.78
N ASP A 352 -9.95 21.11 -0.52
CA ASP A 352 -10.28 20.11 0.49
C ASP A 352 -11.74 19.64 0.50
N PHE A 353 -12.62 20.25 -0.31
CA PHE A 353 -13.99 19.78 -0.49
C PHE A 353 -14.01 18.49 -1.35
N MET A 354 -14.83 17.51 -0.95
CA MET A 354 -14.91 16.18 -1.60
C MET A 354 -16.30 15.91 -2.21
N PRO A 355 -16.72 16.65 -3.26
CA PRO A 355 -18.00 16.40 -3.90
C PRO A 355 -17.93 15.22 -4.89
N LYS A 356 -19.11 14.66 -5.22
CA LYS A 356 -19.27 13.71 -6.33
C LYS A 356 -19.11 14.38 -7.70
N ALA A 357 -19.32 15.69 -7.77
CA ALA A 357 -19.20 16.51 -8.97
C ALA A 357 -18.24 17.66 -8.70
N ILE A 358 -17.18 17.79 -9.48
CA ILE A 358 -16.10 18.77 -9.29
C ILE A 358 -16.27 19.90 -10.31
N PRO A 359 -16.68 21.11 -9.89
CA PRO A 359 -16.96 22.22 -10.80
C PRO A 359 -15.75 23.12 -11.03
N TYR A 360 -15.49 23.45 -12.29
CA TYR A 360 -14.46 24.38 -12.75
C TYR A 360 -15.08 25.49 -13.58
N MET A 361 -14.55 26.71 -13.45
CA MET A 361 -14.80 27.80 -14.39
C MET A 361 -13.62 27.89 -15.34
N ILE A 362 -13.81 27.52 -16.60
CA ILE A 362 -12.78 27.57 -17.65
C ILE A 362 -12.98 28.81 -18.51
N LYS A 363 -11.87 29.48 -18.83
CA LYS A 363 -11.83 30.67 -19.68
C LYS A 363 -10.77 30.47 -20.77
N ILE A 364 -11.18 30.59 -22.04
CA ILE A 364 -10.28 30.49 -23.19
C ILE A 364 -10.26 31.84 -23.91
N PRO A 365 -9.13 32.56 -23.95
CA PRO A 365 -9.05 33.87 -24.60
C PRO A 365 -9.37 33.85 -26.09
N PRO A 366 -9.73 35.01 -26.67
CA PRO A 366 -10.01 35.14 -28.10
C PRO A 366 -8.87 34.59 -28.96
N GLN A 367 -9.23 33.92 -30.06
CA GLN A 367 -8.29 33.39 -31.06
C GLN A 367 -7.27 32.35 -30.55
N LYS A 368 -7.38 31.89 -29.29
CA LYS A 368 -6.51 30.84 -28.76
C LYS A 368 -6.96 29.45 -29.21
N THR A 369 -5.98 28.59 -29.44
CA THR A 369 -6.15 27.17 -29.77
C THR A 369 -5.37 26.35 -28.75
N LEU A 370 -6.00 25.30 -28.23
CA LEU A 370 -5.44 24.37 -27.27
C LEU A 370 -5.18 23.03 -27.97
N PRO A 371 -3.99 22.44 -27.82
CA PRO A 371 -3.55 21.26 -28.57
C PRO A 371 -4.14 19.93 -28.05
N SER A 372 -4.91 19.96 -26.97
CA SER A 372 -5.48 18.78 -26.33
C SER A 372 -6.68 19.16 -25.45
N HIS A 373 -7.28 18.15 -24.82
CA HIS A 373 -8.27 18.37 -23.77
C HIS A 373 -7.62 18.78 -22.44
N PHE A 374 -8.39 19.47 -21.58
CA PHE A 374 -7.88 20.10 -20.35
C PHE A 374 -7.52 19.10 -19.25
N PHE A 375 -8.13 17.91 -19.28
CA PHE A 375 -7.93 16.86 -18.27
C PHE A 375 -7.64 15.50 -18.92
N ILE A 376 -6.84 14.67 -18.24
CA ILE A 376 -6.58 13.28 -18.63
C ILE A 376 -7.69 12.40 -18.03
N HIS A 377 -8.40 11.59 -18.82
CA HIS A 377 -9.71 11.08 -18.41
C HIS A 377 -9.80 9.56 -18.15
N LYS A 378 -10.43 9.21 -17.02
CA LYS A 378 -11.31 8.04 -16.79
C LYS A 378 -12.56 8.56 -16.05
N GLY A 379 -13.73 8.71 -16.70
CA GLY A 379 -14.99 9.17 -16.07
C GLY A 379 -15.87 10.06 -16.96
N GLU A 380 -17.01 10.54 -16.46
CA GLU A 380 -17.95 11.40 -17.20
C GLU A 380 -17.73 12.90 -16.92
N GLU A 381 -17.90 13.75 -17.94
CA GLU A 381 -17.72 15.20 -17.87
C GLU A 381 -18.84 15.99 -18.58
N ILE A 382 -19.23 17.12 -17.98
CA ILE A 382 -20.27 18.03 -18.51
C ILE A 382 -19.71 19.44 -18.65
N GLY A 383 -19.77 20.01 -19.85
CA GLY A 383 -19.49 21.41 -20.12
C GLY A 383 -20.75 22.20 -20.42
N TYR A 384 -20.88 23.41 -19.91
CA TYR A 384 -21.94 24.36 -20.26
C TYR A 384 -21.31 25.69 -20.67
N LEU A 385 -21.46 26.08 -21.94
CA LEU A 385 -20.84 27.30 -22.45
C LEU A 385 -21.65 28.53 -22.01
N LEU A 386 -21.17 29.27 -21.02
CA LEU A 386 -21.87 30.43 -20.47
C LEU A 386 -21.88 31.61 -21.47
N SER A 387 -20.74 31.86 -22.13
CA SER A 387 -20.59 32.97 -23.07
C SER A 387 -19.44 32.71 -24.06
N GLY A 388 -19.50 33.37 -25.21
CA GLY A 388 -18.51 33.22 -26.29
C GLY A 388 -18.88 32.12 -27.28
N LYS A 389 -17.87 31.65 -28.02
CA LYS A 389 -17.99 30.59 -29.03
C LYS A 389 -16.76 29.70 -28.94
N LEU A 390 -16.96 28.38 -28.95
CA LEU A 390 -15.87 27.41 -28.99
C LEU A 390 -16.02 26.48 -30.18
N GLN A 391 -14.90 25.90 -30.59
CA GLN A 391 -14.84 24.74 -31.47
C GLN A 391 -14.05 23.66 -30.76
N LEU A 392 -14.58 22.44 -30.74
CA LEU A 392 -13.86 21.27 -30.23
C LEU A 392 -13.73 20.24 -31.35
N LYS A 393 -12.55 19.64 -31.46
CA LYS A 393 -12.28 18.56 -32.39
C LYS A 393 -12.33 17.24 -31.65
N LEU A 394 -13.23 16.37 -32.06
CA LEU A 394 -13.32 15.01 -31.56
C LEU A 394 -13.28 14.06 -32.76
N ASP A 395 -12.33 13.13 -32.72
CA ASP A 395 -11.95 12.28 -33.85
C ASP A 395 -11.68 13.09 -35.14
N LYS A 396 -12.49 12.86 -36.18
CA LYS A 396 -12.41 13.54 -37.48
C LYS A 396 -13.38 14.72 -37.60
N ALA A 397 -14.24 14.94 -36.60
CA ALA A 397 -15.28 15.96 -36.63
C ALA A 397 -14.88 17.21 -35.82
N VAL A 398 -15.35 18.38 -36.29
CA VAL A 398 -15.22 19.66 -35.59
C VAL A 398 -16.61 20.14 -35.22
N TYR A 399 -16.88 20.24 -33.93
CA TYR A 399 -18.15 20.71 -33.39
C TYR A 399 -18.03 22.17 -32.98
N THR A 400 -19.01 22.99 -33.37
CA THR A 400 -19.09 24.39 -32.92
C THR A 400 -20.06 24.48 -31.76
N VAL A 401 -19.59 24.99 -30.63
CA VAL A 401 -20.35 25.19 -29.40
C VAL A 401 -20.67 26.68 -29.27
N ARG A 402 -21.94 27.01 -29.11
CA ARG A 402 -22.46 28.36 -28.88
C ARG A 402 -22.84 28.54 -27.42
N ALA A 403 -22.97 29.79 -26.99
CA ALA A 403 -23.44 30.09 -25.64
C ALA A 403 -24.78 29.38 -25.38
N ARG A 404 -24.89 28.78 -24.20
CA ARG A 404 -25.98 27.91 -23.69
C ARG A 404 -25.99 26.47 -24.22
N ASP A 405 -25.05 26.09 -25.09
CA ASP A 405 -24.90 24.70 -25.47
C ASP A 405 -24.25 23.88 -24.34
N VAL A 406 -24.63 22.61 -24.26
CA VAL A 406 -24.08 21.60 -23.35
C VAL A 406 -23.16 20.68 -24.13
N ILE A 407 -22.03 20.35 -23.51
CA ILE A 407 -21.07 19.35 -23.97
C ILE A 407 -21.13 18.21 -22.95
N TYR A 408 -21.26 16.98 -23.42
CA TYR A 408 -21.25 15.80 -22.57
C TYR A 408 -20.23 14.81 -23.12
N LEU A 409 -19.26 14.42 -22.29
CA LEU A 409 -18.18 13.49 -22.66
C LEU A 409 -18.23 12.31 -21.68
N SER A 410 -18.38 11.09 -22.18
CA SER A 410 -18.42 9.87 -21.36
C SER A 410 -17.05 9.20 -21.23
N SER A 411 -16.37 9.03 -22.35
CA SER A 411 -14.99 8.53 -22.42
C SER A 411 -14.16 9.22 -23.51
N ASP A 412 -14.80 10.11 -24.27
CA ASP A 412 -14.24 10.79 -25.43
C ASP A 412 -13.26 11.88 -25.01
N ILE A 413 -12.10 11.95 -25.67
CA ILE A 413 -11.06 12.94 -25.39
C ILE A 413 -10.91 13.85 -26.61
N PRO A 414 -11.41 15.11 -26.54
CA PRO A 414 -11.19 16.07 -27.61
C PRO A 414 -9.70 16.28 -27.88
N THR A 415 -9.33 16.20 -29.15
CA THR A 415 -7.94 16.36 -29.58
C THR A 415 -7.54 17.83 -29.73
N GLN A 416 -8.50 18.74 -29.77
CA GLN A 416 -8.23 20.18 -29.89
C GLN A 416 -9.41 21.00 -29.41
N TRP A 417 -9.13 22.17 -28.83
CA TRP A 417 -10.13 23.22 -28.59
C TRP A 417 -9.69 24.53 -29.22
N LYS A 418 -10.64 25.34 -29.67
CA LYS A 418 -10.37 26.68 -30.24
C LYS A 418 -11.45 27.65 -29.82
N ASN A 419 -11.06 28.86 -29.43
CA ASN A 419 -11.97 30.00 -29.37
C ASN A 419 -11.83 30.82 -30.67
N PRO A 420 -12.68 30.62 -31.68
CA PRO A 420 -12.62 31.39 -32.93
C PRO A 420 -13.21 32.80 -32.79
N GLY A 421 -13.82 33.13 -31.65
CA GLY A 421 -14.50 34.40 -31.43
C GLY A 421 -13.56 35.54 -31.03
N PRO A 422 -14.02 36.79 -31.13
CA PRO A 422 -13.28 37.97 -30.66
C PRO A 422 -13.38 38.19 -29.14
N ALA A 423 -14.27 37.47 -28.46
CA ALA A 423 -14.54 37.61 -27.03
C ALA A 423 -14.08 36.37 -26.23
N LEU A 424 -13.81 36.57 -24.95
CA LEU A 424 -13.46 35.50 -24.01
C LEU A 424 -14.58 34.46 -23.95
N ALA A 425 -14.26 33.19 -24.17
CA ALA A 425 -15.19 32.10 -23.95
C ALA A 425 -15.15 31.68 -22.47
N ARG A 426 -16.33 31.58 -21.83
CA ARG A 426 -16.46 31.13 -20.42
C ARG A 426 -17.30 29.86 -20.38
N LEU A 427 -16.76 28.81 -19.77
CA LEU A 427 -17.35 27.48 -19.72
C LEU A 427 -17.42 27.02 -18.26
N LEU A 428 -18.62 26.62 -17.81
CA LEU A 428 -18.73 25.84 -16.57
C LEU A 428 -18.45 24.39 -16.93
N TRP A 429 -17.47 23.77 -16.27
CA TRP A 429 -17.08 22.39 -16.52
C TRP A 429 -17.21 21.56 -15.26
N ILE A 430 -17.87 20.41 -15.34
CA ILE A 430 -18.18 19.57 -14.19
C ILE A 430 -17.62 18.18 -14.47
N LYS A 431 -16.71 17.72 -13.61
CA LYS A 431 -16.22 16.33 -13.62
C LYS A 431 -17.05 15.49 -12.67
N ILE A 432 -17.60 14.38 -13.14
CA ILE A 432 -18.37 13.44 -12.32
C ILE A 432 -17.44 12.28 -11.92
N LYS A 433 -17.39 12.00 -10.62
CA LYS A 433 -16.44 11.06 -10.01
C LYS A 433 -17.01 9.66 -9.83
#